data_AF-A0A3B9K1H1-F1
#
_entry.id   AF-A0A3B9K1H1-F1
#
_cell.length_a   1.000
_cell.length_b   1.000
_cell.length_c   1.000
_cell.angle_alpha   90.00
_cell.angle_beta   90.00
_cell.angle_gamma   90.00
#
_symmetry.space_group_name_H-M   'P 1'
#
loop_
_entity.id
_entity.type
_entity.pdbx_description
1 polymer ?
#
loop_
_entity_poly.entity_id
_entity_poly.type
_entity_poly.pdbx_seq_one_letter_code
_entity_poly.pdbx_strand_id
1 'polypeptide(L)' 'RTYNFPQGRVTDHRINLTAHKIDQILSGESLDEIIDSLMIHDQEKRIANL' A
#
# COMPACT_ATOMS: atom_id res chain seq x y z
N ARG A 1 -3.44 -6.34 -4.61
CA ARG A 1 -2.03 -6.17 -4.19
C ARG A 1 -1.21 -7.32 -4.75
N THR A 2 0.02 -7.08 -5.19
CA THR A 2 0.94 -8.07 -5.76
C THR A 2 2.25 -8.01 -4.99
N TYR A 3 2.72 -9.15 -4.50
CA TYR A 3 4.03 -9.30 -3.85
C TYR A 3 5.01 -9.89 -4.88
N ASN A 4 6.06 -9.16 -5.21
CA ASN A 4 7.07 -9.58 -6.18
C ASN A 4 8.43 -9.70 -5.48
N PHE A 5 8.75 -10.92 -5.05
CA PHE A 5 9.99 -11.24 -4.36
C PHE A 5 11.24 -11.03 -5.23
N PRO A 6 11.29 -11.48 -6.51
CA PRO A 6 12.45 -11.23 -7.36
C PRO A 6 12.82 -9.74 -7.52
N GLN A 7 11.84 -8.84 -7.45
CA GLN A 7 12.04 -7.39 -7.58
C GLN A 7 11.91 -6.63 -6.25
N GLY A 8 11.81 -7.35 -5.13
CA GLY A 8 11.76 -6.77 -3.79
C GLY A 8 10.59 -5.83 -3.52
N ARG A 9 9.46 -5.95 -4.25
CA ARG A 9 8.38 -4.94 -4.18
C ARG A 9 7.01 -5.49 -3.87
N VAL A 10 6.17 -4.61 -3.36
CA VAL A 10 4.74 -4.81 -3.15
C VAL A 10 4.01 -3.71 -3.89
N THR A 11 3.09 -4.07 -4.77
CA THR A 11 2.24 -3.11 -5.50
C THR A 11 0.80 -3.25 -5.06
N ASP A 12 0.18 -2.18 -4.57
CA ASP A 12 -1.24 -2.11 -4.26
C ASP A 12 -2.03 -1.41 -5.39
N HIS A 13 -2.69 -2.21 -6.22
CA HIS A 13 -3.47 -1.75 -7.38
C HIS A 13 -4.72 -0.94 -7.02
N ARG A 14 -5.18 -0.94 -5.76
CA ARG A 14 -6.36 -0.14 -5.36
C ARG A 14 -6.08 1.37 -5.45
N ILE A 15 -4.81 1.73 -5.28
CA ILE A 15 -4.31 3.10 -5.21
C ILE A 15 -3.08 3.32 -6.10
N ASN A 16 -2.71 2.34 -6.92
CA ASN A 16 -1.49 2.34 -7.74
C ASN A 16 -0.20 2.63 -6.95
N LEU A 17 -0.14 2.20 -5.68
CA LEU A 17 1.04 2.35 -4.82
C LEU A 17 2.04 1.22 -5.10
N THR A 18 3.32 1.53 -5.22
CA THR A 18 4.40 0.52 -5.27
C THR A 18 5.44 0.82 -4.21
N ALA A 19 5.72 -0.15 -3.34
CA ALA A 19 6.72 -0.07 -2.28
C ALA A 19 7.83 -1.10 -2.52
N HIS A 20 9.09 -0.65 -2.55
CA HIS A 20 10.28 -1.47 -2.81
C HIS A 20 10.93 -1.99 -1.52
N LYS A 21 10.12 -2.53 -0.61
CA LYS A 21 10.56 -2.98 0.71
C LYS A 21 9.75 -4.17 1.20
N ILE A 22 9.64 -5.20 0.35
CA ILE A 22 8.81 -6.38 0.62
C ILE A 22 9.14 -7.03 1.97
N ASP A 23 10.43 -7.12 2.33
CA ASP A 23 10.84 -7.78 3.57
C ASP A 23 10.36 -7.00 4.82
N GLN A 24 10.45 -5.67 4.79
CA GLN A 24 9.96 -4.79 5.87
C GLN A 24 8.43 -4.79 5.97
N ILE A 25 7.75 -4.94 4.83
CA ILE A 25 6.29 -5.05 4.81
C ILE A 25 5.85 -6.40 5.38
N LEU A 26 6.58 -7.48 5.06
CA LEU A 26 6.28 -8.83 5.55
C LEU A 26 6.66 -9.01 7.03
N SER A 27 7.70 -8.33 7.51
CA SER A 27 8.06 -8.30 8.93
C SER A 27 7.09 -7.45 9.77
N GLY A 28 6.25 -6.64 9.14
CA GLY A 28 5.29 -5.74 9.78
C GLY A 28 5.85 -4.35 10.07
N GLU A 29 7.16 -4.12 9.97
CA GLU A 29 7.83 -2.85 10.28
C GLU A 29 7.34 -1.67 9.41
N SER A 30 7.06 -1.91 8.13
CA SER A 30 6.56 -0.89 7.19
C SER A 30 5.16 -1.19 6.67
N LEU A 31 4.37 -2.00 7.38
CA LEU A 31 3.01 -2.31 6.97
C LEU A 31 2.08 -1.12 7.15
N ASP A 32 2.28 -0.33 8.21
CA ASP A 32 1.45 0.82 8.57
C ASP A 32 1.41 1.86 7.46
N GLU A 33 2.54 2.13 6.79
CA GLU A 33 2.60 3.08 5.67
C GLU A 33 1.63 2.73 4.52
N ILE A 34 1.47 1.43 4.24
CA ILE A 34 0.54 0.97 3.21
C ILE A 34 -0.90 1.11 3.70
N ILE A 35 -1.16 0.85 4.98
CA ILE A 35 -2.48 0.98 5.58
C ILE A 35 -2.91 2.45 5.57
N ASP A 36 -2.03 3.36 6.01
CA ASP A 36 -2.29 4.80 6.04
C ASP A 36 -2.59 5.35 4.65
N SER A 37 -1.80 4.94 3.64
CA SER A 37 -2.04 5.33 2.25
C SER A 37 -3.42 4.89 1.75
N LEU A 38 -3.88 3.68 2.14
CA LEU A 38 -5.20 3.18 1.77
C LEU A 38 -6.33 3.89 2.51
N MET A 39 -6.12 4.22 3.78
CA MET A 39 -7.09 4.97 4.59
C MET A 39 -7.31 6.37 4.04
N ILE A 40 -6.23 7.08 3.70
CA ILE A 40 -6.30 8.43 3.11
C ILE A 40 -7.10 8.38 1.79
N HIS A 41 -6.76 7.43 0.90
CA HIS A 41 -7.48 7.30 -0.37
C HIS A 41 -8.96 6.96 -0.20
N ASP A 42 -9.30 6.12 0.77
CA ASP A 42 -10.70 5.81 1.08
C ASP A 42 -11.44 7.04 1.63
N GLN A 43 -10.80 7.81 2.51
CA GLN A 43 -11.35 9.05 3.05
C GLN A 43 -11.58 10.09 1.94
N GLU A 44 -10.61 10.29 1.05
CA GLU A 44 -10.75 11.19 -0.11
C GLU A 44 -11.91 10.78 -1.02
N LYS A 45 -12.04 9.48 -1.29
CA LYS A 45 -13.17 8.94 -2.08
C LYS A 45 -14.52 9.17 -1.40
N ARG A 46 -14.61 9.07 -0.07
CA ARG A 46 -15.85 9.35 0.66
C ARG A 46 -16.21 10.83 0.59
N ILE A 47 -15.23 11.71 0.78
CA ILE A 47 -15.43 13.17 0.69
C ILE A 47 -15.84 13.58 -0.73
N ALA A 48 -15.26 12.99 -1.76
CA ALA A 48 -15.61 13.31 -3.15
C ALA A 48 -17.02 12.83 -3.57
N ASN A 49 -17.59 11.85 -2.86
CA ASN A 49 -18.93 11.30 -3.12
C ASN A 49 -20.02 11.90 -2.21
N LEU A 50 -19.69 12.94 -1.45
CA LEU A 50 -20.62 13.76 -0.67
C LEU A 50 -21.11 14.96 -1.50
#